data_AF-A2F4N4-F1
#
_entry.id   AF-A2F4N4-F1
#
_cell.length_a   1.000
_cell.length_b   1.000
_cell.length_c   1.000
_cell.angle_alpha   90.00
_cell.angle_beta   90.00
_cell.angle_gamma   90.00
#
_symmetry.space_group_name_H-M   'P 1'
#
loop_
_entity.id
_entity.type
_entity.pdbx_description
1 polymer ?
#
loop_
_entity_poly.entity_id
_entity_poly.type
_entity_poly.pdbx_seq_one_letter_code
_entity_poly.pdbx_strand_id
1 'polypeptide(L)'
;MNNDKEKFIAFTERDEFDGNQKLVSILYPYSYEGYSLLELCCYHGAVDCFKFLRTKFNSEITQKCLELSFLGGIQEIMSECLKHQIPNKACMEYAIISHNIDVVTFLMNEYNIEINLEDCGIYNNIESYLVYFDQTNDINKCFVYSSILNIPSLL
;
A
#
# COMPACT_ATOMS: atom_id res chain seq x y z
N MET A 1 12.77 -3.47 7.24
CA MET A 1 12.28 -3.99 8.53
C MET A 1 12.03 -5.49 8.33
N ASN A 2 12.94 -6.38 8.74
CA ASN A 2 12.96 -7.78 8.25
C ASN A 2 12.08 -8.77 9.04
N ASN A 3 11.06 -8.27 9.73
CA ASN A 3 10.19 -9.07 10.61
C ASN A 3 10.92 -9.92 11.69
N ASP A 4 12.15 -9.55 12.06
CA ASP A 4 12.91 -10.22 13.12
C ASP A 4 12.44 -9.70 14.49
N LYS A 5 11.41 -10.36 15.04
CA LYS A 5 10.76 -9.95 16.28
C LYS A 5 11.72 -9.89 17.47
N GLU A 6 12.62 -10.86 17.61
CA GLU A 6 13.53 -10.95 18.76
C GLU A 6 14.51 -9.78 18.77
N LYS A 7 15.15 -9.51 17.62
CA LYS A 7 16.04 -8.35 17.51
C LYS A 7 15.29 -7.04 17.65
N PHE A 8 14.05 -6.97 17.16
CA PHE A 8 13.22 -5.79 17.31
C PHE A 8 12.87 -5.52 18.77
N ILE A 9 12.49 -6.54 19.55
CA ILE A 9 12.24 -6.41 20.99
C ILE A 9 13.50 -5.91 21.69
N ALA A 10 14.65 -6.55 21.48
CA ALA A 10 15.92 -6.15 22.07
C ALA A 10 16.34 -4.71 21.69
N PHE A 11 15.94 -4.25 20.50
CA PHE A 11 16.13 -2.85 20.08
C PHE A 11 15.21 -1.90 20.87
N THR A 12 13.95 -2.27 21.07
CA THR A 12 12.98 -1.43 21.80
C THR A 12 13.23 -1.34 23.31
N GLU A 13 14.03 -2.25 23.88
CA GLU A 13 14.39 -2.28 25.30
C GLU A 13 15.60 -1.38 25.65
N ARG A 14 16.23 -0.75 24.66
CA ARG A 14 17.35 0.17 24.89
C ARG A 14 16.83 1.47 25.51
N ASP A 15 17.57 2.03 26.47
CA ASP A 15 17.20 3.27 27.16
C ASP A 15 16.99 4.48 26.21
N GLU A 16 17.64 4.46 25.04
CA GLU A 16 17.56 5.50 24.01
C GLU A 16 16.39 5.31 23.03
N PHE A 17 15.59 4.25 23.18
CA PHE A 17 14.50 3.96 22.26
C PHE A 17 13.35 4.97 22.40
N ASP A 18 13.08 5.71 21.34
CA ASP A 18 11.87 6.53 21.19
C ASP A 18 10.81 5.76 20.39
N GLY A 19 9.70 5.42 21.06
CA GLY A 19 8.56 4.74 20.43
C GLY A 19 7.79 5.63 19.44
N ASN A 20 7.94 6.96 19.53
CA ASN A 20 7.32 7.92 18.63
C ASN A 20 8.26 8.35 17.49
N GLN A 21 9.44 7.73 17.38
CA GLN A 21 10.39 8.08 16.34
C GLN A 21 9.77 7.91 14.95
N LYS A 22 10.02 8.89 14.08
CA LYS A 22 9.66 8.85 12.67
C LYS A 22 10.93 8.86 11.82
N LEU A 23 10.91 8.09 10.73
CA LEU A 23 11.99 8.00 9.76
C LEU A 23 11.63 8.77 8.49
N VAL A 24 12.39 9.82 8.19
CA VAL A 24 12.39 10.46 6.87
C VAL A 24 13.53 9.86 6.06
N SER A 25 13.21 9.23 4.93
CA SER A 25 14.23 8.63 4.06
C SER A 25 13.76 8.62 2.62
N ILE A 26 14.69 8.89 1.71
CA ILE A 26 14.48 8.86 0.25
C ILE A 26 14.21 7.44 -0.27
N LEU A 27 14.43 6.41 0.55
CA LEU A 27 14.18 5.01 0.19
C LEU A 27 12.69 4.63 0.27
N TYR A 28 11.85 5.51 0.79
CA TYR A 28 10.41 5.32 0.92
C TYR A 28 9.66 6.40 0.12
N PRO A 29 8.35 6.20 -0.16
CA PRO A 29 7.53 7.25 -0.73
C PRO A 29 7.63 8.53 0.10
N TYR A 30 7.48 9.68 -0.55
CA TYR A 30 7.69 10.96 0.13
C TYR A 30 6.68 11.15 1.27
N SER A 31 7.19 11.48 2.46
CA SER A 31 6.41 11.89 3.63
C SER A 31 7.13 13.05 4.31
N TYR A 32 6.45 14.18 4.46
CA TYR A 32 7.01 15.36 5.14
C TYR A 32 7.31 15.07 6.62
N GLU A 33 6.44 14.32 7.28
CA GLU A 33 6.60 13.97 8.70
C GLU A 33 7.45 12.70 8.92
N GLY A 34 7.81 11.99 7.85
CA GLY A 34 8.42 10.66 7.93
C GLY A 34 7.41 9.56 8.26
N TYR A 35 7.91 8.36 8.51
CA TYR A 35 7.13 7.17 8.85
C TYR A 35 7.41 6.67 10.26
N SER A 36 6.36 6.37 11.00
CA SER A 36 6.44 5.64 12.26
C SER A 36 6.95 4.21 12.04
N LEU A 37 7.41 3.57 13.12
CA LEU A 37 7.81 2.16 13.08
C LEU A 37 6.66 1.24 12.64
N LEU A 38 5.42 1.56 13.00
CA LEU A 38 4.25 0.77 12.63
C LEU A 38 3.97 0.86 11.12
N GLU A 39 4.03 2.07 10.55
CA GLU A 39 3.88 2.31 9.12
C GLU A 39 4.99 1.62 8.32
N LEU A 40 6.22 1.63 8.83
CA LEU A 40 7.32 0.86 8.24
C LEU A 40 7.08 -0.65 8.32
N CYS A 41 6.45 -1.16 9.37
CA CYS A 41 6.06 -2.57 9.41
C CYS A 41 5.02 -2.88 8.32
N CYS A 42 4.06 -1.98 8.05
CA CYS A 42 3.10 -2.13 6.96
C CYS A 42 3.77 -2.16 5.59
N TYR A 43 4.69 -1.21 5.34
CA TYR A 43 5.45 -1.14 4.09
C TYR A 43 6.27 -2.41 3.82
N HIS A 44 6.95 -2.93 4.84
CA HIS A 44 7.86 -4.08 4.71
C HIS A 44 7.18 -5.44 4.92
N GLY A 45 5.89 -5.49 5.24
CA GLY A 45 5.21 -6.74 5.57
C GLY A 45 5.67 -7.40 6.89
N ALA A 46 6.16 -6.61 7.85
CA ALA A 46 6.72 -7.11 9.11
C ALA A 46 5.63 -7.38 10.17
N VAL A 47 4.87 -8.46 9.98
CA VAL A 47 3.70 -8.87 10.79
C VAL A 47 3.99 -8.96 12.29
N ASP A 48 5.08 -9.60 12.68
CA ASP A 48 5.40 -9.85 14.09
C ASP A 48 5.83 -8.58 14.80
N CYS A 49 6.62 -7.73 14.12
CA CYS A 49 6.96 -6.41 14.62
C CYS A 49 5.72 -5.51 14.71
N PHE A 50 4.82 -5.56 13.72
CA PHE A 50 3.55 -4.84 13.73
C PHE A 50 2.70 -5.23 14.94
N LYS A 51 2.47 -6.53 15.16
CA LYS A 51 1.72 -7.05 16.31
C LYS A 51 2.36 -6.62 17.63
N PHE A 52 3.69 -6.72 17.74
CA PHE A 52 4.41 -6.31 18.93
C PHE A 52 4.20 -4.81 19.22
N LEU A 53 4.33 -3.94 18.22
CA LEU A 53 4.11 -2.49 18.38
C LEU A 53 2.67 -2.17 18.81
N ARG A 54 1.69 -2.89 18.29
CA ARG A 54 0.28 -2.76 18.68
C ARG A 54 0.06 -3.19 20.12
N THR A 55 0.58 -4.34 20.53
CA THR A 55 0.35 -4.88 21.88
C THR A 55 1.16 -4.17 22.97
N LYS A 56 2.42 -3.84 22.70
CA LYS A 56 3.33 -3.28 23.72
C LYS A 56 3.17 -1.77 23.89
N PHE A 57 2.99 -1.05 22.79
CA PHE A 57 3.00 0.42 22.79
C PHE A 57 1.64 1.03 22.45
N ASN A 58 0.60 0.21 22.19
CA ASN A 58 -0.70 0.68 21.71
C ASN A 58 -0.58 1.59 20.48
N SER A 59 0.41 1.32 19.61
CA SER A 59 0.69 2.15 18.44
C SER A 59 -0.56 2.30 17.58
N GLU A 60 -0.98 3.53 17.27
CA GLU A 60 -2.20 3.79 16.51
C GLU A 60 -2.08 3.28 15.07
N ILE A 61 -3.14 2.64 14.55
CA ILE A 61 -3.23 2.29 13.13
C ILE A 61 -3.71 3.54 12.38
N THR A 62 -2.80 4.20 11.68
CA THR A 62 -3.08 5.41 10.90
C THR A 62 -3.62 5.04 9.51
N GLN A 63 -4.19 6.03 8.79
CA GLN A 63 -4.52 5.86 7.37
C GLN A 63 -3.29 5.43 6.55
N LYS A 64 -2.10 5.92 6.92
CA LYS A 64 -0.87 5.58 6.21
C LYS A 64 -0.45 4.12 6.42
N CYS A 65 -0.75 3.53 7.58
CA CYS A 65 -0.62 2.08 7.78
C CYS A 65 -1.47 1.31 6.77
N LEU A 66 -2.74 1.69 6.58
CA LEU A 66 -3.63 1.04 5.63
C LEU A 66 -3.10 1.19 4.19
N GLU A 67 -2.77 2.41 3.77
CA GLU A 67 -2.21 2.68 2.45
C GLU A 67 -0.97 1.81 2.19
N LEU A 68 0.03 1.86 3.09
CA LEU A 68 1.28 1.10 2.92
C LEU A 68 1.07 -0.42 3.00
N SER A 69 0.02 -0.90 3.68
CA SER A 69 -0.28 -2.32 3.73
C SER A 69 -0.67 -2.91 2.37
N PHE A 70 -1.28 -2.11 1.49
CA PHE A 70 -1.59 -2.50 0.11
C PHE A 70 -0.33 -2.60 -0.77
N LEU A 71 0.68 -1.78 -0.49
CA LEU A 71 1.99 -1.88 -1.15
C LEU A 71 2.77 -3.11 -0.66
N GLY A 72 2.74 -3.37 0.65
CA GLY A 72 3.40 -4.53 1.26
C GLY A 72 2.72 -5.88 0.92
N GLY A 73 1.43 -5.87 0.57
CA GLY A 73 0.71 -7.03 0.07
C GLY A 73 0.47 -8.15 1.09
N ILE A 74 0.72 -7.91 2.38
CA ILE A 74 0.52 -8.92 3.43
C ILE A 74 -0.91 -8.86 3.96
N GLN A 75 -1.70 -9.89 3.63
CA GLN A 75 -3.11 -9.99 3.98
C GLN A 75 -3.40 -9.79 5.47
N GLU A 76 -2.53 -10.30 6.33
CA GLU A 76 -2.71 -10.19 7.79
C GLU A 76 -2.67 -8.73 8.26
N ILE A 77 -1.68 -7.94 7.81
CA ILE A 77 -1.56 -6.52 8.17
C ILE A 77 -2.72 -5.73 7.54
N MET A 78 -3.00 -5.99 6.27
CA MET A 78 -4.06 -5.31 5.53
C MET A 78 -5.43 -5.51 6.19
N SER A 79 -5.77 -6.76 6.54
CA SER A 79 -7.05 -7.07 7.20
C SER A 79 -7.18 -6.43 8.58
N GLU A 80 -6.09 -6.30 9.33
CA GLU A 80 -6.09 -5.59 10.60
C GLU A 80 -6.27 -4.09 10.39
N CYS A 81 -5.60 -3.48 9.41
CA CYS A 81 -5.73 -2.06 9.12
C CYS A 81 -7.15 -1.68 8.67
N LEU A 82 -7.80 -2.55 7.88
CA LEU A 82 -9.18 -2.37 7.40
C LEU A 82 -10.24 -2.36 8.52
N LYS A 83 -9.93 -2.89 9.71
CA LYS A 83 -10.83 -2.79 10.88
C LYS A 83 -10.89 -1.39 11.47
N HIS A 84 -9.89 -0.56 11.18
CA HIS A 84 -9.71 0.76 11.79
C HIS A 84 -9.83 1.91 10.80
N GLN A 85 -9.53 1.66 9.53
CA GLN A 85 -9.41 2.69 8.49
C GLN A 85 -10.20 2.29 7.24
N ILE A 86 -10.57 3.28 6.43
CA ILE A 86 -11.32 3.09 5.19
C ILE A 86 -10.37 3.31 4.00
N PRO A 87 -10.35 2.42 3.00
CA PRO A 87 -9.58 2.61 1.79
C PRO A 87 -9.89 3.94 1.09
N ASN A 88 -8.85 4.56 0.56
CA ASN A 88 -8.92 5.81 -0.20
C ASN A 88 -8.20 5.64 -1.55
N LYS A 89 -8.12 6.72 -2.35
CA LYS A 89 -7.46 6.67 -3.67
C LYS A 89 -5.99 6.25 -3.61
N ALA A 90 -5.26 6.62 -2.56
CA ALA A 90 -3.87 6.20 -2.37
C ALA A 90 -3.75 4.67 -2.13
N CYS A 91 -4.77 4.04 -1.53
CA CYS A 91 -4.82 2.59 -1.42
C CYS A 91 -4.92 1.92 -2.81
N MET A 92 -5.74 2.48 -3.72
CA MET A 92 -5.84 1.98 -5.09
C MET A 92 -4.54 2.19 -5.87
N GLU A 93 -3.92 3.37 -5.76
CA GLU A 93 -2.61 3.64 -6.37
C GLU A 93 -1.56 2.62 -5.91
N TYR A 94 -1.45 2.38 -4.59
CA TYR A 94 -0.50 1.39 -4.05
C TYR A 94 -0.84 -0.06 -4.41
N ALA A 95 -2.11 -0.41 -4.59
CA ALA A 95 -2.52 -1.71 -5.12
C ALA A 95 -2.12 -1.89 -6.60
N ILE A 96 -2.22 -0.84 -7.41
CA ILE A 96 -1.75 -0.82 -8.79
C ILE A 96 -0.22 -0.98 -8.82
N ILE A 97 0.51 -0.24 -7.97
CA ILE A 97 1.98 -0.32 -7.87
C ILE A 97 2.43 -1.72 -7.45
N SER A 98 1.70 -2.40 -6.56
CA SER A 98 2.07 -3.74 -6.10
C SER A 98 1.75 -4.86 -7.09
N HIS A 99 1.15 -4.54 -8.25
CA HIS A 99 0.71 -5.53 -9.24
C HIS A 99 -0.15 -6.65 -8.64
N ASN A 100 -0.99 -6.32 -7.66
CA ASN A 100 -1.88 -7.29 -7.02
C ASN A 100 -3.32 -7.08 -7.52
N ILE A 101 -3.69 -7.82 -8.56
CA ILE A 101 -4.99 -7.68 -9.23
C ILE A 101 -6.17 -8.05 -8.33
N ASP A 102 -5.99 -9.00 -7.41
CA ASP A 102 -7.03 -9.39 -6.45
C ASP A 102 -7.37 -8.23 -5.51
N VAL A 103 -6.35 -7.48 -5.10
CA VAL A 103 -6.52 -6.27 -4.28
C VAL A 103 -7.16 -5.13 -5.08
N VAL A 104 -6.73 -4.91 -6.32
CA VAL A 104 -7.30 -3.86 -7.19
C VAL A 104 -8.79 -4.10 -7.41
N THR A 105 -9.17 -5.33 -7.78
CA THR A 105 -10.57 -5.71 -7.97
C THR A 105 -11.37 -5.63 -6.67
N PHE A 106 -10.80 -6.03 -5.54
CA PHE A 106 -11.41 -5.85 -4.22
C PHE A 106 -11.71 -4.37 -3.91
N LEU A 107 -10.74 -3.47 -4.11
CA LEU A 107 -10.93 -2.04 -3.84
C LEU A 107 -11.97 -1.41 -4.77
N MET A 108 -12.00 -1.83 -6.03
CA MET A 108 -12.99 -1.37 -6.99
C MET A 108 -14.40 -1.84 -6.63
N ASN A 109 -14.57 -3.13 -6.33
CA ASN A 109 -15.90 -3.72 -6.14
C ASN A 109 -16.50 -3.41 -4.76
N GLU A 110 -15.71 -3.53 -3.70
CA GLU A 110 -16.20 -3.41 -2.33
C GLU A 110 -16.24 -1.94 -1.85
N TYR A 111 -15.33 -1.10 -2.37
CA TYR A 111 -15.21 0.31 -1.95
C TYR A 111 -15.54 1.31 -3.06
N ASN A 112 -15.86 0.87 -4.28
CA ASN A 112 -16.16 1.73 -5.43
C ASN A 112 -15.05 2.75 -5.72
N ILE A 113 -13.79 2.36 -5.49
CA ILE A 113 -12.65 3.21 -5.79
C ILE A 113 -12.30 3.02 -7.26
N GLU A 114 -12.38 4.10 -8.04
CA GLU A 114 -12.07 4.06 -9.47
C GLU A 114 -10.58 3.78 -9.72
N ILE A 115 -10.31 2.89 -10.68
CA ILE A 115 -8.96 2.63 -11.17
C ILE A 115 -8.51 3.82 -12.03
N ASN A 116 -7.35 4.39 -11.70
CA ASN A 116 -6.74 5.44 -12.50
C ASN A 116 -5.88 4.84 -13.63
N LEU A 117 -6.30 5.04 -14.88
CA LEU A 117 -5.58 4.54 -16.05
C LEU A 117 -4.20 5.15 -16.23
N GLU A 118 -3.97 6.37 -15.75
CA GLU A 118 -2.64 7.00 -15.75
C GLU A 118 -1.68 6.21 -14.86
N ASP A 119 -2.11 5.84 -13.66
CA ASP A 119 -1.32 5.03 -12.73
C ASP A 119 -1.03 3.64 -13.33
N CYS A 120 -2.02 3.02 -13.99
CA CYS A 120 -1.80 1.76 -14.71
C CYS A 120 -0.72 1.90 -15.78
N GLY A 121 -0.70 3.02 -16.51
CA GLY A 121 0.31 3.34 -17.51
C GLY A 121 1.70 3.56 -16.90
N ILE A 122 1.81 4.46 -15.93
CA ILE A 122 3.07 4.84 -15.26
C ILE A 122 3.74 3.62 -14.63
N TYR A 123 2.95 2.74 -14.00
CA TYR A 123 3.45 1.54 -13.34
C TYR A 123 3.42 0.29 -14.23
N ASN A 124 3.08 0.41 -15.52
CA ASN A 124 2.99 -0.70 -16.48
C ASN A 124 2.09 -1.87 -16.01
N ASN A 125 1.04 -1.57 -15.25
CA ASN A 125 0.08 -2.56 -14.75
C ASN A 125 -1.07 -2.76 -15.74
N ILE A 126 -0.82 -3.59 -16.74
CA ILE A 126 -1.78 -3.90 -17.81
C ILE A 126 -3.01 -4.64 -17.26
N GLU A 127 -2.85 -5.48 -16.24
CA GLU A 127 -3.97 -6.23 -15.65
C GLU A 127 -5.02 -5.29 -15.04
N SER A 128 -4.57 -4.29 -14.29
CA SER A 128 -5.47 -3.28 -13.70
C SER A 128 -6.15 -2.43 -14.77
N TYR A 129 -5.42 -2.09 -15.83
CA TYR A 129 -5.98 -1.41 -17.00
C TYR A 129 -7.10 -2.25 -17.65
N LEU A 130 -6.87 -3.57 -17.83
CA LEU A 130 -7.85 -4.47 -18.42
C LEU A 130 -9.07 -4.65 -17.51
N VAL A 131 -8.90 -4.68 -16.19
CA VAL A 131 -10.01 -4.66 -15.23
C VAL A 131 -10.85 -3.40 -15.38
N TYR A 132 -10.21 -2.22 -15.48
CA TYR A 132 -10.96 -0.98 -15.73
C TYR A 132 -11.79 -1.08 -17.02
N PHE A 133 -11.17 -1.55 -18.11
CA PHE A 133 -11.83 -1.69 -19.39
C PHE A 133 -13.01 -2.66 -19.34
N ASP A 134 -12.83 -3.84 -18.75
CA ASP A 134 -13.88 -4.86 -18.60
C ASP A 134 -15.09 -4.33 -17.83
N GLN A 135 -14.85 -3.59 -16.74
CA GLN A 135 -15.90 -3.11 -15.86
C GLN A 135 -16.64 -1.87 -16.37
N THR A 136 -15.96 -0.99 -17.12
CA THR A 136 -16.55 0.29 -17.57
C THR A 136 -16.97 0.28 -19.03
N ASN A 137 -16.33 -0.57 -19.85
CA ASN A 137 -16.41 -0.56 -21.31
C ASN A 137 -16.12 0.83 -21.93
N ASP A 138 -15.34 1.68 -21.23
CA ASP A 138 -14.99 3.03 -21.71
C ASP A 138 -13.81 2.97 -22.70
N ILE A 139 -14.14 2.59 -23.94
CA ILE A 139 -13.20 2.47 -25.05
C ILE A 139 -12.46 3.79 -25.30
N ASN A 140 -13.14 4.93 -25.18
CA ASN A 140 -12.56 6.23 -25.50
C ASN A 140 -11.47 6.61 -24.50
N LYS A 141 -11.74 6.46 -23.20
CA LYS A 141 -10.73 6.74 -22.16
C LYS A 141 -9.57 5.75 -22.25
N CYS A 142 -9.86 4.47 -22.44
CA CYS A 142 -8.83 3.45 -22.66
C CYS A 142 -7.92 3.81 -23.85
N PHE A 143 -8.48 4.16 -25.00
CA PHE A 143 -7.71 4.53 -26.19
C PHE A 143 -6.76 5.73 -25.95
N VAL A 144 -7.17 6.72 -25.17
CA VAL A 144 -6.29 7.86 -24.83
C VAL A 144 -5.09 7.41 -24.00
N TYR A 145 -5.31 6.55 -23.00
CA TYR A 145 -4.27 6.09 -22.07
C TYR A 145 -3.46 4.90 -22.59
N SER A 146 -3.89 4.20 -23.65
CA SER A 146 -3.16 3.06 -24.23
C SER A 146 -1.76 3.44 -24.71
N SER A 147 -1.59 4.69 -25.15
CA SER A 147 -0.31 5.24 -25.57
C SER A 147 0.76 5.21 -24.47
N ILE A 148 0.37 5.36 -23.20
CA ILE A 148 1.29 5.33 -22.06
C ILE A 148 1.86 3.91 -21.87
N LEU A 149 1.05 2.88 -22.13
CA LEU A 149 1.46 1.48 -21.99
C LEU A 149 2.47 1.03 -23.06
N ASN A 150 2.71 1.84 -24.10
CA ASN A 150 3.61 1.52 -25.22
C ASN A 150 3.33 0.13 -25.85
N ILE A 151 2.06 -0.32 -25.87
CA ILE A 151 1.66 -1.59 -26.49
C ILE A 151 1.24 -1.32 -27.94
N PRO A 152 2.02 -1.75 -28.95
CA PRO A 152 1.74 -1.41 -30.34
C PRO A 152 0.41 -1.96 -30.88
N SER A 153 -0.15 -3.01 -30.26
CA SER A 153 -1.43 -3.57 -30.65
C SER A 153 -2.65 -2.83 -30.09
N LEU A 154 -2.44 -1.84 -29.21
CA LEU A 154 -3.50 -0.98 -28.65
C LEU A 154 -3.42 0.47 -29.19
N LEU A 155 -2.52 0.72 -30.15
CA LEU A 155 -2.31 1.97 -30.88
C LEU A 155 -2.81 1.82 -32.32
#